data_AF-A0A0N0RTM5-F1
#
_entry.id   AF-A0A0N0RTM5-F1
#
_cell.length_a   1.000
_cell.length_b   1.000
_cell.length_c   1.000
_cell.angle_alpha   90.00
_cell.angle_beta   90.00
_cell.angle_gamma   90.00
#
_symmetry.space_group_name_H-M   'P 1'
#
loop_
_entity.id
_entity.type
_entity.pdbx_description
1 polymer ?
#
loop_
_entity_poly.entity_id
_entity_poly.type
_entity_poly.pdbx_seq_one_letter_code
_entity_poly.pdbx_strand_id
1 'polypeptide(L)'
;MNSPASTDIWQKDVPRLALEGRTYLIDAILSVAALHLRFQNPEDRVMVEASHAYSASTLAEYCHSLNKGITAENADALFLTSCLIAFQATASRLFIKEDGEPTDPRDPSRRYALPLSWFHAFQGVKTIVATSWQWIRNSATVKVVIDSQPSFPLDLNPFGPHSFFGHLLEGLEDELADEDESSRAATNQGYLHAVCVLNWAHKNCYAPSALALPSTVSRRYIELVEAKRPRALAILACFFALLKRMDNVWWLDDVARREVMGLVGLFEPGSRWWRHLEWPIRIALWDGDADAIPADIWGVERREASPVDTNKAAEMILNNIDLIAKMMDNTQGPQSIESIPVTGDMGGLSPPPLD
;
A
#
# COMPACT_ATOMS: atom_id res chain seq x y z
N MET A 1 8.27 -18.41 -0.14
CA MET A 1 7.61 -19.73 -0.30
C MET A 1 6.26 -19.64 0.38
N ASN A 2 5.17 -19.82 -0.36
CA ASN A 2 3.82 -19.82 0.21
C ASN A 2 3.67 -21.08 1.07
N SER A 3 3.38 -20.91 2.36
CA SER A 3 3.04 -22.04 3.23
C SER A 3 1.77 -22.73 2.68
N PRO A 4 1.68 -24.07 2.68
CA PRO A 4 0.45 -24.79 2.30
C PRO A 4 -0.80 -24.26 3.01
N ALA A 5 -0.65 -23.88 4.29
CA ALA A 5 -1.73 -23.29 5.09
C ALA A 5 -2.23 -21.94 4.55
N SER A 6 -1.33 -21.12 4.01
CA SER A 6 -1.69 -19.83 3.39
C SER A 6 -2.47 -20.05 2.08
N THR A 7 -2.09 -21.09 1.34
CA THR A 7 -2.76 -21.45 0.07
C THR A 7 -4.16 -21.99 0.32
N ASP A 8 -4.33 -22.87 1.31
CA ASP A 8 -5.63 -23.44 1.66
C ASP A 8 -6.66 -22.38 2.08
N ILE A 9 -6.22 -21.33 2.78
CA ILE A 9 -7.12 -20.25 3.22
C ILE A 9 -7.71 -19.48 2.05
N TRP A 10 -6.87 -18.99 1.14
CA TRP A 10 -7.35 -18.22 -0.01
C TRP A 10 -8.16 -19.09 -0.98
N GLN A 11 -7.86 -20.39 -1.07
CA GLN A 11 -8.59 -21.31 -1.96
C GLN A 11 -9.90 -21.87 -1.37
N LYS A 12 -10.00 -22.02 -0.04
CA LYS A 12 -11.12 -22.72 0.60
C LYS A 12 -11.83 -21.87 1.65
N ASP A 13 -11.11 -21.35 2.63
CA ASP A 13 -11.72 -20.73 3.82
C ASP A 13 -12.31 -19.35 3.49
N VAL A 14 -11.59 -18.53 2.73
CA VAL A 14 -12.07 -17.20 2.32
C VAL A 14 -13.32 -17.30 1.41
N PRO A 15 -13.35 -18.16 0.37
CA PRO A 15 -14.58 -18.38 -0.40
C PRO A 15 -15.75 -18.95 0.41
N ARG A 16 -15.50 -19.86 1.36
CA ARG A 16 -16.56 -20.38 2.25
C ARG A 16 -17.16 -19.27 3.09
N LEU A 17 -16.32 -18.46 3.73
CA LEU A 17 -16.77 -17.30 4.52
C LEU A 17 -17.57 -16.31 3.65
N ALA A 18 -17.16 -16.10 2.40
CA ALA A 18 -17.87 -15.24 1.47
C ALA A 18 -19.31 -15.74 1.20
N LEU A 19 -19.46 -17.06 1.03
CA LEU A 19 -20.74 -17.72 0.75
C LEU A 19 -21.68 -17.82 1.96
N GLU A 20 -21.23 -17.49 3.17
CA GLU A 20 -22.06 -17.39 4.39
C GLU A 20 -22.91 -16.09 4.44
N GLY A 21 -23.20 -15.50 3.27
CA GLY A 21 -23.98 -14.26 3.16
C GLY A 21 -23.16 -12.97 3.31
N ARG A 22 -21.84 -13.03 3.06
CA ARG A 22 -20.95 -11.86 3.07
C ARG A 22 -20.80 -11.30 1.64
N THR A 23 -21.82 -10.62 1.15
CA THR A 23 -21.91 -10.05 -0.22
C THR A 23 -20.70 -9.20 -0.60
N TYR A 24 -20.26 -8.32 0.29
CA TYR A 24 -19.07 -7.50 0.06
C TYR A 24 -17.78 -8.32 -0.12
N LEU A 25 -17.64 -9.48 0.54
CA LEU A 25 -16.44 -10.31 0.42
C LEU A 25 -16.46 -11.11 -0.89
N ILE A 26 -17.61 -11.66 -1.29
CA ILE A 26 -17.72 -12.38 -2.56
C ILE A 26 -17.49 -11.43 -3.74
N ASP A 27 -18.05 -10.22 -3.69
CA ASP A 27 -17.83 -9.21 -4.74
C ASP A 27 -16.36 -8.79 -4.79
N ALA A 28 -15.66 -8.72 -3.66
CA ALA A 28 -14.23 -8.41 -3.63
C ALA A 28 -13.38 -9.50 -4.31
N ILE A 29 -13.72 -10.77 -4.05
CA ILE A 29 -13.07 -11.91 -4.71
C ILE A 29 -13.33 -11.87 -6.22
N LEU A 30 -14.58 -11.63 -6.63
CA LEU A 30 -14.97 -11.55 -8.04
C LEU A 30 -14.33 -10.36 -8.75
N SER A 31 -14.19 -9.22 -8.06
CA SER A 31 -13.48 -8.06 -8.59
C SER A 31 -12.01 -8.37 -8.91
N VAL A 32 -11.30 -9.03 -7.98
CA VAL A 32 -9.91 -9.44 -8.19
C VAL A 32 -9.81 -10.49 -9.30
N ALA A 33 -10.72 -11.45 -9.35
CA ALA A 33 -10.77 -12.46 -10.41
C ALA A 33 -11.00 -11.82 -11.79
N ALA A 34 -11.97 -10.92 -11.91
CA ALA A 34 -12.26 -10.18 -13.14
C ALA A 34 -11.07 -9.30 -13.57
N LEU A 35 -10.37 -8.68 -12.62
CA LEU A 35 -9.17 -7.88 -12.90
C LEU A 35 -8.02 -8.74 -13.46
N HIS A 36 -7.81 -9.94 -12.91
CA HIS A 36 -6.83 -10.89 -13.42
C HIS A 36 -7.23 -11.42 -14.80
N LEU A 37 -8.52 -11.72 -15.03
CA LEU A 37 -9.01 -12.14 -16.35
C LEU A 37 -8.89 -11.03 -17.40
N ARG A 38 -9.11 -9.76 -17.01
CA ARG A 38 -8.83 -8.59 -17.85
C ARG A 38 -7.35 -8.52 -18.23
N PHE A 39 -6.44 -8.74 -17.29
CA PHE A 39 -5.00 -8.79 -17.58
C PHE A 39 -4.65 -9.89 -18.60
N GLN A 40 -5.27 -11.07 -18.49
CA GLN A 40 -5.06 -12.17 -19.42
C GLN A 40 -5.73 -11.96 -20.79
N ASN A 41 -6.84 -11.22 -20.83
CA ASN A 41 -7.63 -10.96 -22.04
C ASN A 41 -7.97 -9.46 -22.15
N PRO A 42 -7.01 -8.59 -22.52
CA PRO A 42 -7.20 -7.13 -22.49
C PRO A 42 -8.34 -6.61 -23.39
N GLU A 43 -8.64 -7.33 -24.48
CA GLU A 43 -9.68 -6.94 -25.45
C GLU A 43 -11.11 -7.25 -24.98
N ASP A 44 -11.27 -8.04 -23.90
CA ASP A 44 -12.57 -8.42 -23.39
C ASP A 44 -13.18 -7.29 -22.54
N ARG A 45 -13.99 -6.46 -23.21
CA ARG A 45 -14.74 -5.36 -22.57
C ARG A 45 -15.65 -5.84 -21.44
N VAL A 46 -16.14 -7.08 -21.47
CA VAL A 46 -16.97 -7.63 -20.40
C VAL A 46 -16.15 -7.78 -19.13
N MET A 47 -14.87 -8.14 -19.21
CA MET A 47 -13.99 -8.22 -18.03
C MET A 47 -13.66 -6.85 -17.46
N VAL A 48 -13.56 -5.82 -18.30
CA VAL A 48 -13.42 -4.42 -17.87
C VAL A 48 -14.65 -4.02 -17.06
N GLU A 49 -15.83 -4.15 -17.65
CA GLU A 49 -17.11 -3.81 -17.01
C GLU A 49 -17.33 -4.61 -15.72
N ALA A 50 -17.07 -5.92 -15.73
CA ALA A 50 -17.21 -6.77 -14.56
C ALA A 50 -16.25 -6.36 -13.43
N SER A 51 -14.98 -6.06 -13.74
CA SER A 51 -14.02 -5.62 -12.73
C SER A 51 -14.47 -4.33 -12.05
N HIS A 52 -14.94 -3.34 -12.83
CA HIS A 52 -15.47 -2.10 -12.28
C HIS A 52 -16.77 -2.30 -11.49
N ALA A 53 -17.71 -3.10 -12.02
CA ALA A 53 -18.99 -3.37 -11.37
C ALA A 53 -18.82 -4.09 -10.03
N TYR A 54 -18.01 -5.15 -9.97
CA TYR A 54 -17.74 -5.85 -8.72
C TYR A 54 -16.94 -4.99 -7.73
N SER A 55 -15.98 -4.18 -8.19
CA SER A 55 -15.29 -3.22 -7.30
C SER A 55 -16.25 -2.20 -6.68
N ALA A 56 -17.17 -1.65 -7.49
CA ALA A 56 -18.16 -0.69 -7.01
C ALA A 56 -19.15 -1.34 -6.03
N SER A 57 -19.66 -2.53 -6.36
CA SER A 57 -20.54 -3.33 -5.50
C SER A 57 -19.88 -3.66 -4.16
N THR A 58 -18.63 -4.15 -4.22
CA THR A 58 -17.78 -4.41 -3.04
C THR A 58 -17.74 -3.19 -2.14
N LEU A 59 -17.38 -2.02 -2.68
CA LEU A 59 -17.21 -0.81 -1.88
C LEU A 59 -18.53 -0.34 -1.26
N ALA A 60 -19.64 -0.39 -2.00
CA ALA A 60 -20.95 0.01 -1.52
C ALA A 60 -21.42 -0.87 -0.36
N GLU A 61 -21.39 -2.20 -0.53
CA GLU A 61 -21.81 -3.16 0.49
C GLU A 61 -20.87 -3.18 1.69
N TYR A 62 -19.57 -3.02 1.45
CA TYR A 62 -18.55 -2.91 2.50
C TYR A 62 -18.79 -1.67 3.38
N CYS A 63 -18.97 -0.50 2.78
CA CYS A 63 -19.29 0.74 3.50
C CYS A 63 -20.62 0.62 4.26
N HIS A 64 -21.64 0.02 3.65
CA HIS A 64 -22.92 -0.24 4.33
C HIS A 64 -22.75 -1.14 5.55
N SER A 65 -21.95 -2.21 5.44
CA SER A 65 -21.66 -3.09 6.58
C SER A 65 -20.86 -2.37 7.66
N LEU A 66 -19.90 -1.52 7.31
CA LEU A 66 -19.14 -0.72 8.29
C LEU A 66 -20.02 0.28 9.04
N ASN A 67 -20.96 0.94 8.34
CA ASN A 67 -21.89 1.89 8.95
C ASN A 67 -22.84 1.23 9.98
N LYS A 68 -23.07 -0.08 9.87
CA LYS A 68 -23.82 -0.87 10.86
C LYS A 68 -22.98 -1.27 12.07
N GLY A 69 -21.67 -1.07 12.02
CA GLY A 69 -20.73 -1.42 13.07
C GLY A 69 -19.98 -2.72 12.80
N ILE A 70 -18.79 -2.81 13.43
CA ILE A 70 -17.95 -4.00 13.41
C ILE A 70 -18.34 -4.87 14.61
N THR A 71 -18.52 -6.17 14.37
CA THR A 71 -18.93 -7.17 15.35
C THR A 71 -18.03 -8.41 15.24
N ALA A 72 -18.12 -9.32 16.22
CA ALA A 72 -17.36 -10.57 16.21
C ALA A 72 -17.64 -11.41 14.96
N GLU A 73 -18.87 -11.37 14.46
CA GLU A 73 -19.32 -12.20 13.35
C GLU A 73 -18.82 -11.67 12.00
N ASN A 74 -18.67 -10.35 11.84
CA ASN A 74 -18.31 -9.73 10.56
C ASN A 74 -16.84 -9.28 10.48
N ALA A 75 -16.11 -9.22 11.60
CA ALA A 75 -14.75 -8.71 11.67
C ALA A 75 -13.79 -9.39 10.68
N ASP A 76 -13.81 -10.73 10.60
CA ASP A 76 -12.96 -11.49 9.70
C ASP A 76 -13.25 -11.15 8.23
N ALA A 77 -14.53 -11.13 7.86
CA ALA A 77 -14.95 -10.84 6.51
C ALA A 77 -14.61 -9.39 6.12
N LEU A 78 -14.81 -8.42 7.02
CA LEU A 78 -14.44 -7.02 6.80
C LEU A 78 -12.94 -6.84 6.65
N PHE A 79 -12.12 -7.53 7.47
CA PHE A 79 -10.67 -7.51 7.34
C PHE A 79 -10.23 -8.07 5.98
N LEU A 80 -10.67 -9.28 5.62
CA LEU A 80 -10.31 -9.92 4.36
C LEU A 80 -10.75 -9.08 3.15
N THR A 81 -11.94 -8.49 3.21
CA THR A 81 -12.46 -7.59 2.17
C THR A 81 -11.59 -6.35 2.05
N SER A 82 -11.16 -5.74 3.16
CA SER A 82 -10.26 -4.59 3.12
C SER A 82 -8.92 -4.91 2.44
N CYS A 83 -8.37 -6.11 2.67
CA CYS A 83 -7.16 -6.57 2.01
C CYS A 83 -7.37 -6.74 0.49
N LEU A 84 -8.51 -7.30 0.07
CA LEU A 84 -8.85 -7.46 -1.35
C LEU A 84 -9.10 -6.12 -2.02
N ILE A 85 -9.77 -5.16 -1.36
CA ILE A 85 -9.92 -3.79 -1.86
C ILE A 85 -8.54 -3.13 -2.04
N ALA A 86 -7.64 -3.27 -1.06
CA ALA A 86 -6.28 -2.73 -1.16
C ALA A 86 -5.48 -3.36 -2.31
N PHE A 87 -5.58 -4.67 -2.48
CA PHE A 87 -5.00 -5.38 -3.61
C PHE A 87 -5.57 -4.89 -4.94
N GLN A 88 -6.89 -4.80 -5.06
CA GLN A 88 -7.59 -4.33 -6.26
C GLN A 88 -7.15 -2.91 -6.64
N ALA A 89 -7.14 -1.98 -5.67
CA ALA A 89 -6.80 -0.57 -5.90
C ALA A 89 -5.34 -0.38 -6.35
N THR A 90 -4.48 -1.30 -5.91
CA THR A 90 -3.07 -1.39 -6.26
C THR A 90 -2.89 -1.94 -7.68
N ALA A 91 -3.53 -3.09 -7.98
CA ALA A 91 -3.42 -3.81 -9.24
C ALA A 91 -4.12 -3.10 -10.41
N SER A 92 -5.25 -2.41 -10.17
CA SER A 92 -5.99 -1.67 -11.21
C SER A 92 -5.16 -0.58 -11.87
N ARG A 93 -4.10 -0.14 -11.18
CA ARG A 93 -3.20 0.87 -11.68
C ARG A 93 -2.46 0.45 -12.97
N LEU A 94 -2.39 -0.86 -13.25
CA LEU A 94 -1.93 -1.37 -14.55
C LEU A 94 -2.68 -0.75 -15.73
N PHE A 95 -3.97 -0.46 -15.55
CA PHE A 95 -4.87 -0.09 -16.64
C PHE A 95 -5.13 1.43 -16.77
N ILE A 96 -4.59 2.26 -15.87
CA ILE A 96 -4.80 3.73 -15.92
C ILE A 96 -4.29 4.36 -17.24
N LYS A 97 -3.36 3.69 -17.93
CA LYS A 97 -2.85 4.12 -19.25
C LYS A 97 -3.87 3.96 -20.37
N GLU A 98 -4.82 3.03 -20.27
CA GLU A 98 -5.84 2.77 -21.30
C GLU A 98 -6.98 3.81 -21.25
N ASP A 99 -7.30 4.32 -20.06
CA ASP A 99 -8.41 5.26 -19.86
C ASP A 99 -8.03 6.73 -20.11
N GLY A 100 -6.73 7.03 -20.22
CA GLY A 100 -6.21 8.39 -20.38
C GLY A 100 -5.66 8.66 -21.77
N GLU A 101 -6.48 9.14 -22.70
CA GLU A 101 -5.95 9.88 -23.86
C GLU A 101 -5.08 11.05 -23.34
N PRO A 102 -3.89 11.30 -23.92
CA PRO A 102 -3.05 12.42 -23.51
C PRO A 102 -3.77 13.73 -23.83
N THR A 103 -4.47 14.25 -22.83
CA THR A 103 -5.15 15.55 -22.88
C THR A 103 -4.08 16.64 -22.78
N ASP A 104 -3.71 17.16 -23.94
CA ASP A 104 -2.78 18.27 -24.19
C ASP A 104 -1.27 17.98 -24.00
N PRO A 105 -0.48 17.90 -25.09
CA PRO A 105 0.98 17.73 -25.03
C PRO A 105 1.74 18.89 -24.36
N ARG A 106 1.07 20.02 -24.07
CA ARG A 106 1.70 21.26 -23.57
C ARG A 106 1.78 21.40 -22.05
N ASP A 107 1.24 20.47 -21.26
CA ASP A 107 1.35 20.50 -19.79
C ASP A 107 2.21 19.32 -19.26
N PRO A 108 3.50 19.55 -18.95
CA PRO A 108 4.37 18.52 -18.37
C PRO A 108 3.91 18.01 -17.01
N SER A 109 3.21 18.85 -16.23
CA SER A 109 2.79 18.56 -14.85
C SER A 109 1.60 17.59 -14.76
N ARG A 110 0.91 17.37 -15.88
CA ARG A 110 -0.21 16.43 -16.04
C ARG A 110 0.18 15.06 -16.61
N ARG A 111 1.46 14.82 -16.92
CA ARG A 111 1.91 13.57 -17.58
C ARG A 111 1.94 12.35 -16.66
N TYR A 112 1.91 12.53 -15.35
CA TYR A 112 1.98 11.43 -14.39
C TYR A 112 1.10 11.69 -13.17
N ALA A 113 0.15 10.78 -12.93
CA ALA A 113 -0.70 10.77 -11.75
C ALA A 113 -0.03 9.95 -10.64
N LEU A 114 0.08 10.50 -9.42
CA LEU A 114 0.71 9.82 -8.29
C LEU A 114 -0.06 8.54 -7.90
N PRO A 115 0.63 7.45 -7.49
CA PRO A 115 0.03 6.18 -7.06
C PRO A 115 -0.58 6.25 -5.65
N LEU A 116 -1.36 7.29 -5.34
CA LEU A 116 -1.88 7.49 -3.99
C LEU A 116 -2.83 6.36 -3.53
N SER A 117 -3.52 5.70 -4.47
CA SER A 117 -4.38 4.55 -4.17
C SER A 117 -3.65 3.42 -3.46
N TRP A 118 -2.36 3.23 -3.75
CA TRP A 118 -1.50 2.25 -3.07
C TRP A 118 -1.36 2.53 -1.59
N PHE A 119 -1.38 3.80 -1.18
CA PHE A 119 -1.17 4.16 0.22
C PHE A 119 -2.50 4.26 0.96
N HIS A 120 -3.48 4.94 0.36
CA HIS A 120 -4.79 5.16 0.97
C HIS A 120 -5.54 3.86 1.25
N ALA A 121 -5.50 2.90 0.33
CA ALA A 121 -6.21 1.64 0.53
C ALA A 121 -5.64 0.81 1.70
N PHE A 122 -4.32 0.85 1.89
CA PHE A 122 -3.68 0.20 3.05
C PHE A 122 -3.91 0.95 4.37
N GLN A 123 -4.18 2.26 4.35
CA GLN A 123 -4.65 2.96 5.56
C GLN A 123 -6.01 2.43 6.01
N GLY A 124 -6.92 2.12 5.06
CA GLY A 124 -8.19 1.46 5.35
C GLY A 124 -8.00 0.12 6.08
N VAL A 125 -7.07 -0.72 5.58
CA VAL A 125 -6.73 -2.00 6.24
C VAL A 125 -6.25 -1.79 7.67
N LYS A 126 -5.35 -0.82 7.92
CA LYS A 126 -4.89 -0.48 9.28
C LYS A 126 -6.04 -0.11 10.20
N THR A 127 -6.95 0.74 9.73
CA THR A 127 -8.11 1.17 10.51
C THR A 127 -8.98 -0.02 10.90
N ILE A 128 -9.24 -0.96 9.98
CA ILE A 128 -9.99 -2.17 10.28
C ILE A 128 -9.26 -3.04 11.29
N VAL A 129 -7.95 -3.26 11.12
CA VAL A 129 -7.16 -4.03 12.09
C VAL A 129 -7.27 -3.42 13.48
N ALA A 130 -7.07 -2.10 13.62
CA ALA A 130 -7.11 -1.42 14.90
C ALA A 130 -8.51 -1.50 15.55
N THR A 131 -9.57 -1.29 14.78
CA THR A 131 -10.96 -1.25 15.28
C THR A 131 -11.57 -2.64 15.50
N SER A 132 -11.02 -3.68 14.87
CA SER A 132 -11.53 -5.06 14.97
C SER A 132 -10.60 -6.02 15.72
N TRP A 133 -9.45 -5.53 16.21
CA TRP A 133 -8.35 -6.34 16.77
C TRP A 133 -8.80 -7.37 17.78
N GLN A 134 -9.70 -6.98 18.69
CA GLN A 134 -10.21 -7.83 19.76
C GLN A 134 -10.86 -9.13 19.25
N TRP A 135 -11.42 -9.12 18.03
CA TRP A 135 -12.03 -10.27 17.38
C TRP A 135 -11.02 -11.00 16.48
N ILE A 136 -10.37 -10.27 15.57
CA ILE A 136 -9.53 -10.89 14.52
C ILE A 136 -8.26 -11.55 15.07
N ARG A 137 -7.74 -11.09 16.22
CA ARG A 137 -6.52 -11.67 16.83
C ARG A 137 -6.66 -13.15 17.19
N ASN A 138 -7.89 -13.62 17.40
CA ASN A 138 -8.20 -15.00 17.76
C ASN A 138 -8.77 -15.80 16.58
N SER A 139 -8.94 -15.20 15.41
CA SER A 139 -9.47 -15.89 14.23
C SER A 139 -8.41 -16.80 13.62
N ALA A 140 -8.77 -18.07 13.39
CA ALA A 140 -7.89 -19.04 12.74
C ALA A 140 -7.53 -18.61 11.30
N THR A 141 -8.52 -18.07 10.57
CA THR A 141 -8.35 -17.61 9.18
C THR A 141 -7.46 -16.38 9.11
N VAL A 142 -7.75 -15.35 9.92
CA VAL A 142 -6.99 -14.09 9.90
C VAL A 142 -5.58 -14.29 10.44
N LYS A 143 -5.42 -15.12 11.48
CA LYS A 143 -4.11 -15.41 12.07
C LYS A 143 -3.11 -15.92 11.04
N VAL A 144 -3.50 -16.83 10.15
CA VAL A 144 -2.59 -17.35 9.13
C VAL A 144 -2.26 -16.29 8.07
N VAL A 145 -3.19 -15.39 7.73
CA VAL A 145 -2.91 -14.26 6.82
C VAL A 145 -1.87 -13.32 7.44
N ILE A 146 -2.01 -13.04 8.75
CA ILE A 146 -1.06 -12.23 9.53
C ILE A 146 0.29 -12.95 9.65
N ASP A 147 0.29 -14.22 10.02
CA ASP A 147 1.51 -15.03 10.21
C ASP A 147 2.23 -15.32 8.87
N SER A 148 1.56 -15.13 7.73
CA SER A 148 2.17 -15.23 6.40
C SER A 148 3.01 -13.99 6.01
N GLN A 149 2.95 -12.92 6.80
CA GLN A 149 3.73 -11.70 6.54
C GLN A 149 5.20 -11.87 6.96
N PRO A 150 6.15 -11.23 6.26
CA PRO A 150 7.55 -11.29 6.65
C PRO A 150 7.76 -10.68 8.03
N SER A 151 8.72 -11.22 8.80
CA SER A 151 9.13 -10.62 10.06
C SER A 151 9.66 -9.21 9.82
N PHE A 152 9.19 -8.24 10.61
CA PHE A 152 9.50 -6.83 10.42
C PHE A 152 10.30 -6.25 11.60
N PRO A 153 11.54 -6.73 11.87
CA PRO A 153 12.42 -6.11 12.84
C PRO A 153 13.02 -4.84 12.21
N LEU A 154 12.35 -3.71 12.44
CA LEU A 154 12.79 -2.43 11.89
C LEU A 154 13.94 -1.85 12.72
N ASP A 155 15.11 -1.70 12.10
CA ASP A 155 16.19 -0.88 12.65
C ASP A 155 15.82 0.60 12.50
N LEU A 156 15.66 1.29 13.62
CA LEU A 156 15.29 2.72 13.67
C LEU A 156 16.49 3.65 13.48
N ASN A 157 17.65 3.14 13.06
CA ASN A 157 18.80 3.94 12.67
C ASN A 157 18.92 4.05 11.13
N PRO A 158 18.39 5.11 10.51
CA PRO A 158 18.46 5.27 9.06
C PRO A 158 19.87 5.62 8.55
N PHE A 159 20.83 5.89 9.43
CA PHE A 159 22.23 6.18 9.10
C PHE A 159 23.19 5.10 9.60
N GLY A 160 22.67 3.91 9.93
CA GLY A 160 23.49 2.79 10.37
C GLY A 160 24.55 2.39 9.33
N PRO A 161 25.59 1.62 9.72
CA PRO A 161 26.69 1.21 8.84
C PRO A 161 26.25 0.36 7.64
N HIS A 162 25.02 -0.17 7.69
CA HIS A 162 24.42 -0.94 6.61
C HIS A 162 23.27 -0.18 5.93
N SER A 163 23.14 1.13 6.12
CA SER A 163 22.12 1.93 5.47
C SER A 163 22.47 2.14 4.00
N PHE A 164 21.58 1.71 3.11
CA PHE A 164 21.73 1.94 1.68
C PHE A 164 21.07 3.26 1.27
N PHE A 165 19.91 3.58 1.85
CA PHE A 165 19.10 4.75 1.48
C PHE A 165 19.28 5.96 2.40
N GLY A 166 20.27 5.95 3.31
CA GLY A 166 20.55 7.06 4.22
C GLY A 166 20.81 8.39 3.48
N HIS A 167 21.36 8.32 2.27
CA HIS A 167 21.57 9.49 1.41
C HIS A 167 20.27 10.27 1.09
N LEU A 168 19.10 9.61 1.15
CA LEU A 168 17.79 10.25 0.92
C LEU A 168 17.42 11.24 2.01
N LEU A 169 18.14 11.26 3.14
CA LEU A 169 17.92 12.15 4.28
C LEU A 169 18.98 13.27 4.36
N GLU A 170 19.90 13.36 3.40
CA GLU A 170 20.87 14.45 3.34
C GLU A 170 20.15 15.81 3.25
N GLY A 171 20.59 16.77 4.09
CA GLY A 171 19.98 18.10 4.19
C GLY A 171 18.55 18.10 4.74
N LEU A 172 18.12 17.04 5.43
CA LEU A 172 16.81 17.01 6.09
C LEU A 172 16.72 18.04 7.22
N GLU A 173 17.79 18.24 7.99
CA GLU A 173 17.82 19.23 9.07
C GLU A 173 17.52 20.65 8.54
N ASP A 174 18.16 21.04 7.43
CA ASP A 174 17.90 22.32 6.77
C ASP A 174 16.45 22.42 6.26
N GLU A 175 15.93 21.34 5.65
CA GLU A 175 14.54 21.29 5.17
C GLU A 175 13.53 21.42 6.32
N LEU A 176 13.85 20.85 7.49
CA LEU A 176 13.01 20.92 8.69
C LEU A 176 13.08 22.27 9.39
N ALA A 177 14.15 23.05 9.19
CA ALA A 177 14.27 24.40 9.75
C ALA A 177 13.21 25.35 9.17
N ASP A 178 12.84 25.14 7.91
CA ASP A 178 11.79 25.89 7.21
C ASP A 178 10.37 25.30 7.43
N GLU A 179 10.26 24.17 8.12
CA GLU A 179 8.98 23.50 8.39
C GLU A 179 8.26 24.13 9.59
N ASP A 180 6.93 24.23 9.48
CA ASP A 180 6.05 24.59 10.59
C ASP A 180 6.32 23.73 11.82
N GLU A 181 6.42 24.39 12.98
CA GLU A 181 6.72 23.75 14.27
C GLU A 181 5.79 22.55 14.57
N SER A 182 4.51 22.70 14.25
CA SER A 182 3.47 21.69 14.47
C SER A 182 3.67 20.43 13.63
N SER A 183 4.28 20.56 12.45
CA SER A 183 4.45 19.46 11.49
C SER A 183 5.87 18.90 11.49
N ARG A 184 6.85 19.63 12.01
CA ARG A 184 8.28 19.27 11.94
C ARG A 184 8.59 17.87 12.46
N ALA A 185 8.08 17.53 13.65
CA ALA A 185 8.30 16.21 14.24
C ALA A 185 7.70 15.09 13.39
N ALA A 186 6.47 15.27 12.91
CA ALA A 186 5.77 14.28 12.08
C ALA A 186 6.41 14.13 10.70
N THR A 187 6.87 15.23 10.08
CA THR A 187 7.61 15.23 8.81
C THR A 187 8.93 14.49 8.96
N ASN A 188 9.70 14.79 10.01
CA ASN A 188 10.95 14.09 10.30
C ASN A 188 10.71 12.59 10.47
N GLN A 189 9.79 12.21 11.36
CA GLN A 189 9.46 10.79 11.60
C GLN A 189 8.96 10.08 10.34
N GLY A 190 8.14 10.74 9.51
CA GLY A 190 7.63 10.19 8.26
C GLY A 190 8.75 9.81 7.29
N TYR A 191 9.73 10.69 7.09
CA TYR A 191 10.89 10.42 6.24
C TYR A 191 11.83 9.37 6.82
N LEU A 192 12.19 9.49 8.11
CA LEU A 192 13.08 8.52 8.77
C LEU A 192 12.49 7.11 8.72
N HIS A 193 11.21 6.98 9.07
CA HIS A 193 10.51 5.69 9.04
C HIS A 193 10.50 5.10 7.63
N ALA A 194 10.11 5.87 6.60
CA ALA A 194 10.09 5.38 5.22
C ALA A 194 11.47 4.88 4.76
N VAL A 195 12.54 5.62 5.07
CA VAL A 195 13.92 5.21 4.74
C VAL A 195 14.35 3.96 5.50
N CYS A 196 13.99 3.83 6.79
CA CYS A 196 14.24 2.60 7.54
C CYS A 196 13.52 1.39 6.92
N VAL A 197 12.27 1.54 6.49
CA VAL A 197 11.52 0.47 5.82
C VAL A 197 12.18 0.07 4.51
N LEU A 198 12.62 1.04 3.69
CA LEU A 198 13.34 0.76 2.45
C LEU A 198 14.66 0.00 2.73
N ASN A 199 15.42 0.42 3.74
CA ASN A 199 16.66 -0.25 4.14
C ASN A 199 16.43 -1.69 4.57
N TRP A 200 15.36 -1.94 5.34
CA TRP A 200 14.98 -3.29 5.74
C TRP A 200 14.56 -4.14 4.52
N ALA A 201 13.70 -3.60 3.66
CA ALA A 201 13.20 -4.31 2.47
C ALA A 201 14.32 -4.63 1.46
N HIS A 202 15.26 -3.71 1.25
CA HIS A 202 16.39 -3.88 0.33
C HIS A 202 17.34 -5.01 0.74
N LYS A 203 17.51 -5.24 2.05
CA LYS A 203 18.32 -6.34 2.58
C LYS A 203 17.57 -7.66 2.62
N ASN A 204 16.25 -7.64 2.53
CA ASN A 204 15.44 -8.82 2.74
C ASN A 204 15.48 -9.73 1.50
N CYS A 205 15.80 -11.00 1.72
CA CYS A 205 15.78 -12.01 0.67
C CYS A 205 14.37 -12.24 0.10
N TYR A 206 13.32 -11.99 0.88
CA TYR A 206 11.93 -12.15 0.45
C TYR A 206 11.42 -10.88 -0.22
N ALA A 207 11.41 -10.84 -1.57
CA ALA A 207 11.05 -9.65 -2.35
C ALA A 207 9.74 -8.95 -1.94
N PRO A 208 8.65 -9.68 -1.59
CA PRO A 208 7.41 -9.05 -1.13
C PRO A 208 7.53 -8.21 0.16
N SER A 209 8.67 -8.26 0.87
CA SER A 209 8.97 -7.33 1.97
C SER A 209 8.82 -5.87 1.57
N ALA A 210 9.10 -5.50 0.32
CA ALA A 210 8.94 -4.13 -0.16
C ALA A 210 7.51 -3.59 0.02
N LEU A 211 6.49 -4.48 -0.06
CA LEU A 211 5.08 -4.14 0.14
C LEU A 211 4.72 -3.77 1.59
N ALA A 212 5.67 -3.85 2.52
CA ALA A 212 5.49 -3.30 3.87
C ALA A 212 5.43 -1.76 3.87
N LEU A 213 6.02 -1.07 2.89
CA LEU A 213 6.05 0.39 2.91
C LEU A 213 4.64 1.01 2.85
N PRO A 214 3.78 0.70 1.85
CA PRO A 214 2.43 1.25 1.80
C PRO A 214 1.60 0.96 3.07
N SER A 215 1.85 -0.18 3.71
CA SER A 215 1.17 -0.62 4.92
C SER A 215 1.79 -0.14 6.23
N THR A 216 2.87 0.65 6.23
CA THR A 216 3.52 1.10 7.47
C THR A 216 3.75 2.60 7.51
N VAL A 217 3.87 3.27 6.37
CA VAL A 217 4.08 4.73 6.35
C VAL A 217 2.96 5.50 7.03
N SER A 218 3.34 6.63 7.66
CA SER A 218 2.42 7.53 8.33
C SER A 218 1.56 8.31 7.33
N ARG A 219 0.41 8.80 7.80
CA ARG A 219 -0.42 9.74 7.02
C ARG A 219 0.38 10.97 6.58
N ARG A 220 1.25 11.49 7.45
CA ARG A 220 2.11 12.63 7.13
C ARG A 220 3.01 12.33 5.92
N TYR A 221 3.63 11.16 5.83
CA TYR A 221 4.44 10.82 4.65
C TYR A 221 3.61 10.84 3.36
N ILE A 222 2.36 10.34 3.41
CA ILE A 222 1.44 10.38 2.26
C ILE A 222 1.14 11.83 1.85
N GLU A 223 0.85 12.72 2.81
CA GLU A 223 0.64 14.15 2.55
C GLU A 223 1.86 14.80 1.89
N LEU A 224 3.08 14.41 2.28
CA LEU A 224 4.32 14.92 1.66
C LEU A 224 4.48 14.43 0.21
N VAL A 225 4.03 13.19 -0.09
CA VAL A 225 3.97 12.66 -1.46
C VAL A 225 2.91 13.41 -2.28
N GLU A 226 1.72 13.65 -1.72
CA GLU A 226 0.64 14.42 -2.35
C GLU A 226 1.07 15.84 -2.68
N ALA A 227 1.80 16.47 -1.76
CA ALA A 227 2.43 17.77 -1.94
C ALA A 227 3.62 17.75 -2.92
N LYS A 228 3.92 16.60 -3.54
CA LYS A 228 5.02 16.40 -4.50
C LYS A 228 6.38 16.87 -3.96
N ARG A 229 6.62 16.69 -2.66
CA ARG A 229 7.91 17.09 -2.08
C ARG A 229 9.03 16.24 -2.67
N PRO A 230 10.12 16.84 -3.17
CA PRO A 230 11.18 16.11 -3.85
C PRO A 230 11.75 14.93 -3.06
N ARG A 231 11.93 15.07 -1.74
CA ARG A 231 12.40 13.98 -0.86
C ARG A 231 11.41 12.82 -0.80
N ALA A 232 10.12 13.13 -0.63
CA ALA A 232 9.06 12.14 -0.58
C ALA A 232 9.00 11.35 -1.91
N LEU A 233 9.09 12.06 -3.04
CA LEU A 233 9.08 11.46 -4.38
C LEU A 233 10.33 10.61 -4.65
N ALA A 234 11.51 11.02 -4.19
CA ALA A 234 12.74 10.23 -4.33
C ALA A 234 12.68 8.92 -3.51
N ILE A 235 12.19 8.98 -2.27
CA ILE A 235 11.91 7.79 -1.45
C ILE A 235 10.89 6.88 -2.15
N LEU A 236 9.84 7.46 -2.73
CA LEU A 236 8.82 6.71 -3.45
C LEU A 236 9.36 6.05 -4.72
N ALA A 237 10.28 6.70 -5.45
CA ALA A 237 10.94 6.10 -6.61
C ALA A 237 11.80 4.90 -6.18
N CYS A 238 12.55 5.01 -5.08
CA CYS A 238 13.31 3.89 -4.52
C CYS A 238 12.40 2.72 -4.10
N PHE A 239 11.22 3.00 -3.55
CA PHE A 239 10.22 1.97 -3.26
C PHE A 239 9.80 1.20 -4.52
N PHE A 240 9.41 1.89 -5.59
CA PHE A 240 8.98 1.22 -6.82
C PHE A 240 10.10 0.44 -7.49
N ALA A 241 11.34 0.93 -7.42
CA ALA A 241 12.49 0.18 -7.88
C ALA A 241 12.69 -1.13 -7.10
N LEU A 242 12.43 -1.19 -5.79
CA LEU A 242 12.47 -2.45 -5.04
C LEU A 242 11.48 -3.49 -5.57
N LEU A 243 10.35 -3.06 -6.13
CA LEU A 243 9.34 -3.95 -6.72
C LEU A 243 9.82 -4.61 -8.02
N LYS A 244 10.93 -4.18 -8.63
CA LYS A 244 11.51 -4.80 -9.83
C LYS A 244 11.79 -6.30 -9.64
N ARG A 245 12.07 -6.73 -8.41
CA ARG A 245 12.24 -8.14 -8.03
C ARG A 245 10.95 -8.98 -8.07
N MET A 246 9.83 -8.34 -8.40
CA MET A 246 8.50 -8.96 -8.47
C MET A 246 7.85 -8.69 -9.83
N ASP A 247 8.62 -8.30 -10.86
CA ASP A 247 8.13 -8.03 -12.22
C ASP A 247 7.40 -9.24 -12.83
N ASN A 248 7.74 -10.46 -12.39
CA ASN A 248 7.07 -11.70 -12.82
C ASN A 248 5.67 -11.90 -12.21
N VAL A 249 5.26 -11.06 -11.27
CA VAL A 249 3.93 -11.09 -10.67
C VAL A 249 3.00 -10.24 -11.53
N TRP A 250 1.92 -10.84 -12.05
CA TRP A 250 1.05 -10.22 -13.07
C TRP A 250 0.62 -8.77 -12.76
N TRP A 251 0.29 -8.45 -11.50
CA TRP A 251 -0.20 -7.12 -11.11
C TRP A 251 0.93 -6.08 -10.89
N LEU A 252 2.19 -6.54 -10.93
CA LEU A 252 3.41 -5.75 -10.83
C LEU A 252 4.20 -5.67 -12.13
N ASP A 253 3.71 -6.31 -13.19
CA ASP A 253 4.35 -6.28 -14.50
C ASP A 253 4.55 -4.84 -14.98
N ASP A 254 5.80 -4.52 -15.34
CA ASP A 254 6.29 -3.19 -15.75
C ASP A 254 6.06 -2.04 -14.73
N VAL A 255 5.54 -2.32 -13.53
CA VAL A 255 5.20 -1.28 -12.53
C VAL A 255 6.46 -0.55 -12.10
N ALA A 256 7.55 -1.26 -11.80
CA ALA A 256 8.80 -0.64 -11.35
C ALA A 256 9.31 0.39 -12.38
N ARG A 257 9.34 0.02 -13.66
CA ARG A 257 9.78 0.90 -14.74
C ARG A 257 8.85 2.09 -14.89
N ARG A 258 7.55 1.84 -15.04
CA ARG A 258 6.53 2.88 -15.25
C ARG A 258 6.54 3.92 -14.14
N GLU A 259 6.51 3.49 -12.88
CA GLU A 259 6.43 4.42 -11.75
C GLU A 259 7.69 5.22 -11.52
N VAL A 260 8.86 4.57 -11.59
CA VAL A 260 10.13 5.26 -11.43
C VAL A 260 10.26 6.33 -12.50
N MET A 261 10.01 5.99 -13.77
CA MET A 261 10.13 6.96 -14.87
C MET A 261 9.09 8.08 -14.76
N GLY A 262 7.87 7.77 -14.34
CA GLY A 262 6.83 8.77 -14.08
C GLY A 262 7.21 9.74 -12.96
N LEU A 263 7.75 9.23 -11.86
CA LEU A 263 8.24 10.04 -10.73
C LEU A 263 9.44 10.89 -11.10
N VAL A 264 10.41 10.33 -11.82
CA VAL A 264 11.60 11.05 -12.30
C VAL A 264 11.20 12.19 -13.22
N GLY A 265 10.16 12.01 -14.03
CA GLY A 265 9.60 13.06 -14.89
C GLY A 265 9.03 14.27 -14.13
N LEU A 266 8.82 14.19 -12.82
CA LEU A 266 8.39 15.31 -11.98
C LEU A 266 9.55 16.20 -11.51
N PHE A 267 10.81 15.78 -11.70
CA PHE A 267 11.98 16.55 -11.28
C PHE A 267 12.51 17.43 -12.43
N GLU A 268 12.91 18.65 -12.09
CA GLU A 268 13.54 19.55 -13.05
C GLU A 268 14.92 19.03 -13.50
N PRO A 269 15.30 19.22 -14.78
CA PRO A 269 16.66 18.92 -15.25
C PRO A 269 17.71 19.67 -14.42
N GLY A 270 18.75 18.96 -13.97
CA GLY A 270 19.82 19.54 -13.14
C GLY A 270 19.47 19.74 -11.67
N SER A 271 18.29 19.29 -11.22
CA SER A 271 17.94 19.27 -9.79
C SER A 271 18.96 18.46 -8.97
N ARG A 272 19.28 18.93 -7.76
CA ARG A 272 20.16 18.24 -6.80
C ARG A 272 19.70 16.81 -6.46
N TRP A 273 18.42 16.51 -6.72
CA TRP A 273 17.82 15.21 -6.46
C TRP A 273 18.22 14.13 -7.46
N TRP A 274 18.78 14.48 -8.62
CA TRP A 274 19.19 13.51 -9.64
C TRP A 274 20.12 12.42 -9.11
N ARG A 275 21.11 12.79 -8.29
CA ARG A 275 22.03 11.84 -7.64
C ARG A 275 21.32 10.78 -6.79
N HIS A 276 20.17 11.13 -6.22
CA HIS A 276 19.37 10.23 -5.39
C HIS A 276 18.43 9.33 -6.22
N LEU A 277 18.24 9.67 -7.50
CA LEU A 277 17.39 8.94 -8.45
C LEU A 277 18.20 8.00 -9.37
N GLU A 278 19.52 8.06 -9.35
CA GLU A 278 20.39 7.19 -10.16
C GLU A 278 20.11 5.70 -9.94
N TRP A 279 20.06 5.28 -8.66
CA TRP A 279 19.76 3.89 -8.31
C TRP A 279 18.39 3.42 -8.80
N PRO A 280 17.27 4.09 -8.46
CA PRO A 280 15.96 3.61 -8.91
C PRO A 280 15.84 3.61 -10.43
N ILE A 281 16.41 4.59 -11.14
CA ILE A 281 16.43 4.61 -12.62
C ILE A 281 17.18 3.40 -13.18
N ARG A 282 18.37 3.12 -12.65
CA ARG A 282 19.18 1.98 -13.10
C ARG A 282 18.45 0.65 -12.90
N ILE A 283 17.74 0.49 -11.78
CA ILE A 283 16.93 -0.71 -11.50
C ILE A 283 15.71 -0.78 -12.42
N ALA A 284 15.00 0.33 -12.62
CA ALA A 284 13.83 0.42 -13.50
C ALA A 284 14.15 0.06 -14.95
N LEU A 285 15.33 0.44 -15.44
CA LEU A 285 15.80 0.17 -16.79
C LEU A 285 16.55 -1.17 -16.92
N TRP A 286 16.63 -1.96 -15.86
CA TRP A 286 17.18 -3.31 -15.95
C TRP A 286 16.23 -4.22 -16.73
N ASP A 287 16.68 -4.74 -17.86
CA ASP A 287 15.89 -5.61 -18.74
C ASP A 287 16.25 -7.11 -18.59
N GLY A 288 17.08 -7.47 -17.61
CA GLY A 288 17.41 -8.87 -17.31
C GLY A 288 16.40 -9.53 -16.38
N ASP A 289 16.71 -10.75 -15.94
CA ASP A 289 15.87 -11.52 -15.01
C ASP A 289 15.70 -10.77 -13.67
N ALA A 290 14.45 -10.57 -13.28
CA ALA A 290 14.03 -9.90 -12.05
C ALA A 290 14.50 -10.64 -10.78
N ASP A 291 14.59 -11.96 -10.84
CA ASP A 291 15.07 -12.78 -9.72
C ASP A 291 16.62 -12.71 -9.62
N ALA A 292 17.30 -12.40 -10.72
CA ALA A 292 18.75 -12.45 -10.87
C ALA A 292 19.45 -11.09 -11.15
N ILE A 293 18.87 -9.96 -10.71
CA ILE A 293 19.53 -8.62 -10.72
C ILE A 293 20.96 -8.66 -10.12
N PRO A 294 22.02 -8.43 -10.91
CA PRO A 294 23.41 -8.51 -10.43
C PRO A 294 23.72 -7.55 -9.26
N ALA A 295 24.70 -7.89 -8.42
CA ALA A 295 25.03 -7.12 -7.22
C ALA A 295 25.56 -5.71 -7.52
N ASP A 296 26.24 -5.51 -8.65
CA ASP A 296 26.69 -4.21 -9.15
C ASP A 296 25.52 -3.30 -9.55
N ILE A 297 24.42 -3.88 -10.05
CA ILE A 297 23.18 -3.18 -10.38
C ILE A 297 22.34 -2.94 -9.12
N TRP A 298 22.20 -3.94 -8.25
CA TRP A 298 21.48 -3.85 -6.98
C TRP A 298 22.17 -2.92 -5.97
N GLY A 299 23.50 -2.86 -5.98
CA GLY A 299 24.31 -2.00 -5.12
C GLY A 299 24.87 -2.68 -3.87
N VAL A 300 24.46 -3.92 -3.56
CA VAL A 300 25.03 -4.74 -2.47
C VAL A 300 25.04 -6.23 -2.85
N GLU A 301 26.01 -6.98 -2.32
CA GLU A 301 25.99 -8.45 -2.39
C GLU A 301 24.77 -9.00 -1.65
N ARG A 302 23.96 -9.80 -2.34
CA ARG A 302 22.77 -10.42 -1.73
C ARG A 302 23.20 -11.59 -0.86
N ARG A 303 22.87 -11.53 0.44
CA ARG A 303 23.01 -12.70 1.32
C ARG A 303 21.98 -13.76 0.93
N GLU A 304 22.42 -15.01 0.83
CA GLU A 304 21.53 -16.17 0.77
C GLU A 304 20.65 -16.22 2.02
N ALA A 305 19.40 -16.63 1.84
CA ALA A 305 18.41 -16.68 2.92
C ALA A 305 18.85 -17.70 3.99
N SER A 306 19.14 -17.23 5.21
CA SER A 306 19.16 -18.12 6.37
C SER A 306 17.73 -18.64 6.62
N PRO A 307 17.53 -19.92 6.99
CA PRO A 307 16.20 -20.44 7.28
C PRO A 307 15.54 -19.60 8.38
N VAL A 308 14.39 -19.02 8.07
CA VAL A 308 13.63 -18.16 8.98
C VAL A 308 13.06 -19.02 10.11
N ASP A 309 13.38 -18.65 11.34
CA ASP A 309 12.88 -19.28 12.56
C ASP A 309 11.42 -18.84 12.78
N THR A 310 10.46 -19.62 12.29
CA THR A 310 9.03 -19.29 12.19
C THR A 310 8.38 -18.89 13.52
N ASN A 311 8.93 -19.34 14.66
CA ASN A 311 8.39 -19.05 15.98
C ASN A 311 8.69 -17.63 16.47
N LYS A 312 9.75 -16.98 15.99
CA LYS A 312 10.08 -15.58 16.38
C LYS A 312 9.29 -14.53 15.59
N ALA A 313 8.81 -14.88 14.40
CA ALA A 313 8.06 -13.96 13.53
C ALA A 313 6.67 -13.62 14.12
N ALA A 314 5.96 -14.61 14.68
CA ALA A 314 4.62 -14.43 15.23
C ALA A 314 4.60 -13.54 16.50
N GLU A 315 5.56 -13.71 17.42
CA GLU A 315 5.69 -12.85 18.61
C GLU A 315 6.06 -11.40 18.26
N MET A 316 6.83 -11.20 17.18
CA MET A 316 7.25 -9.87 16.73
C MET A 316 6.15 -9.11 15.98
N ILE A 317 5.27 -9.80 15.26
CA ILE A 317 4.11 -9.18 14.61
C ILE A 317 3.12 -8.66 15.66
N LEU A 318 2.90 -9.39 16.75
CA LEU A 318 2.12 -8.90 17.90
C LEU A 318 2.75 -7.64 18.51
N ASN A 319 4.07 -7.62 18.68
CA ASN A 319 4.78 -6.43 19.14
C ASN A 319 4.68 -5.25 18.15
N ASN A 320 4.61 -5.50 16.85
CA ASN A 320 4.47 -4.46 15.83
C ASN A 320 3.04 -3.95 15.68
N ILE A 321 2.03 -4.81 15.81
CA ILE A 321 0.62 -4.40 15.90
C ILE A 321 0.41 -3.62 17.20
N ASP A 322 1.00 -4.05 18.32
CA ASP A 322 1.01 -3.30 19.58
C ASP A 322 1.81 -2.00 19.46
N LEU A 323 2.91 -1.96 18.70
CA LEU A 323 3.68 -0.74 18.44
C LEU A 323 2.86 0.23 17.59
N ILE A 324 2.21 -0.24 16.52
CA ILE A 324 1.32 0.55 15.67
C ILE A 324 0.11 1.03 16.47
N ALA A 325 -0.50 0.18 17.30
CA ALA A 325 -1.59 0.54 18.20
C ALA A 325 -1.13 1.59 19.24
N LYS A 326 0.05 1.42 19.86
CA LYS A 326 0.64 2.41 20.79
C LYS A 326 1.02 3.72 20.09
N MET A 327 1.45 3.67 18.84
CA MET A 327 1.73 4.86 18.03
C MET A 327 0.43 5.58 17.65
N MET A 328 -0.66 4.84 17.41
CA MET A 328 -1.99 5.39 17.16
C MET A 328 -2.60 6.01 18.42
N ASP A 329 -2.44 5.38 19.60
CA ASP A 329 -2.86 5.93 20.89
C ASP A 329 -2.13 7.24 21.23
N ASN A 330 -0.85 7.35 20.89
CA ASN A 330 -0.08 8.59 21.09
C ASN A 330 -0.49 9.75 20.15
N THR A 331 -1.26 9.48 19.11
CA THR A 331 -1.84 10.51 18.21
C THR A 331 -3.27 10.91 18.57
N GLN A 332 -3.95 10.19 19.46
CA GLN A 332 -5.30 10.54 19.93
C GLN A 332 -5.28 10.83 21.43
N GLY A 333 -4.98 12.07 21.80
CA GLY A 333 -5.52 12.63 23.03
C GLY A 333 -7.07 12.61 22.95
N PRO A 334 -7.79 12.51 24.09
CA PRO A 334 -9.23 12.30 24.09
C PRO A 334 -9.94 13.50 23.45
N GLN A 335 -10.32 13.37 22.19
CA GLN A 335 -11.29 14.26 21.56
C GLN A 335 -12.63 13.53 21.55
N SER A 336 -13.44 13.88 22.56
CA SER A 336 -14.88 13.65 22.56
C SER A 336 -15.47 14.14 21.24
N ILE A 337 -16.08 13.22 20.49
CA ILE A 337 -16.89 13.55 19.32
C ILE A 337 -18.11 14.32 19.83
N GLU A 338 -18.03 15.65 19.85
CA GLU A 338 -19.21 16.49 19.97
C GLU A 338 -20.03 16.35 18.70
N SER A 339 -21.29 15.95 18.89
CA SER A 339 -22.27 15.81 17.84
C SER A 339 -22.59 17.20 17.26
N ILE A 340 -22.31 17.39 15.98
CA ILE A 340 -22.72 18.58 15.24
C ILE A 340 -24.24 18.48 15.00
N PRO A 341 -25.07 19.44 15.47
CA PRO A 341 -26.48 19.45 15.15
C PRO A 341 -26.66 19.94 13.71
N VAL A 342 -27.22 19.08 12.86
CA VAL A 342 -27.64 19.46 11.50
C VAL A 342 -28.97 20.22 11.63
N THR A 343 -28.92 21.54 11.73
CA THR A 343 -30.04 22.41 11.36
C THR A 343 -29.75 23.02 10.00
N GLY A 344 -30.31 22.41 8.96
CA GLY A 344 -30.24 22.85 7.58
C GLY A 344 -31.50 22.44 6.84
N ASP A 345 -32.37 23.42 6.65
CA ASP A 345 -33.68 23.40 6.01
C ASP A 345 -33.65 22.69 4.63
N MET A 346 -34.34 21.55 4.49
CA MET A 346 -34.56 20.86 3.21
C MET A 346 -36.05 20.91 2.87
N GLY A 347 -36.51 22.12 2.57
CA GLY A 347 -37.81 22.37 1.96
C GLY A 347 -37.80 21.93 0.49
N GLY A 348 -38.57 20.88 0.19
CA GLY A 348 -39.21 20.67 -1.09
C GLY A 348 -38.37 19.98 -2.16
N LEU A 349 -38.62 18.68 -2.35
CA LEU A 349 -38.68 18.00 -3.65
C LEU A 349 -39.26 16.60 -3.39
N SER A 350 -40.59 16.47 -3.49
CA SER A 350 -41.27 15.17 -3.48
C SER A 350 -41.06 14.46 -4.82
N PRO A 351 -40.81 13.13 -4.84
CA PRO A 351 -40.76 12.36 -6.07
C PRO A 351 -42.18 12.11 -6.64
N PRO A 352 -42.35 12.02 -7.97
CA PRO A 352 -43.65 11.81 -8.60
C PRO A 352 -44.14 10.36 -8.43
N PRO A 353 -45.46 10.13 -8.43
CA PRO A 353 -46.04 8.80 -8.29
C PRO A 353 -45.85 7.96 -9.56
N LEU A 354 -45.67 6.66 -9.33
CA LEU A 354 -45.67 5.62 -10.35
C LEU A 354 -47.12 5.34 -10.77
N ASP A 355 -47.38 5.43 -12.07
CA ASP A 355 -48.41 4.66 -12.77
C ASP A 355 -47.71 3.68 -13.72
#